data_AF-A0A359F5C4-F1
#
_entry.id   AF-A0A359F5C4-F1
#
_cell.length_a   1.000
_cell.length_b   1.000
_cell.length_c   1.000
_cell.angle_alpha   90.00
_cell.angle_beta   90.00
_cell.angle_gamma   90.00
#
_symmetry.space_group_name_H-M   'P 1'
#
loop_
_entity.id
_entity.type
_entity.pdbx_description
1 polymer ?
#
loop_
_entity_poly.entity_id
_entity_poly.type
_entity_poly.pdbx_seq_one_letter_code
_entity_poly.pdbx_strand_id
1 'polypeptide(L)'
;DNIQICNATTAAQYFHLLRRQMHRTTQRPLIIFAPKSGLRSKAYRSPVSEFIDGEFQELLPDPMNVNETAVTRLVLASGKVVHEAREQRDKVGAAMAVAAVEQLYPWPYEAVAAELSRFPNCKEIVWLQEEPENMGPWNGIKGRLFEAHGDSYEIRRISRSDAGSPATG
;
A
#
# COMPACT_ATOMS: atom_id res chain seq x y z
N ASP A 1 16.96 2.60 -10.45
CA ASP A 1 16.64 1.69 -9.32
C ASP A 1 17.89 1.25 -8.58
N ASN A 2 18.36 2.06 -7.62
CA ASN A 2 19.57 1.81 -6.84
C ASN A 2 19.30 1.12 -5.48
N ILE A 3 18.12 1.38 -4.89
CA ILE A 3 17.66 0.79 -3.62
C ILE A 3 16.27 0.17 -3.78
N GLN A 4 15.79 -0.49 -2.73
CA GLN A 4 14.40 -0.90 -2.58
C GLN A 4 13.85 -0.36 -1.27
N ILE A 5 12.62 0.15 -1.29
CA ILE A 5 11.92 0.66 -0.10
C ILE A 5 10.59 -0.08 -0.01
N CYS A 6 10.38 -0.82 1.08
CA CYS A 6 9.19 -1.64 1.29
C CYS A 6 8.61 -1.42 2.69
N ASN A 7 7.31 -1.66 2.84
CA ASN A 7 6.59 -1.55 4.10
C ASN A 7 5.55 -2.68 4.19
N ALA A 8 5.99 -3.83 4.69
CA ALA A 8 5.21 -5.06 4.64
C ALA A 8 4.00 -5.01 5.59
N THR A 9 2.79 -5.28 5.08
CA THR A 9 1.56 -5.24 5.90
C THR A 9 1.06 -6.61 6.38
N THR A 10 1.68 -7.70 5.93
CA THR A 10 1.40 -9.06 6.41
C THR A 10 2.68 -9.83 6.75
N ALA A 11 2.54 -10.89 7.56
CA ALA A 11 3.65 -11.77 7.90
C ALA A 11 4.21 -12.50 6.67
N ALA A 12 3.36 -12.95 5.74
CA ALA A 12 3.80 -13.59 4.50
C ALA A 12 4.58 -12.62 3.60
N GLN A 13 4.13 -11.37 3.47
CA GLN A 13 4.84 -10.34 2.71
C GLN A 13 6.25 -10.09 3.28
N TYR A 14 6.37 -9.98 4.60
CA TYR A 14 7.67 -9.81 5.24
C TYR A 14 8.59 -11.02 5.01
N PHE A 15 8.05 -12.24 5.15
CA PHE A 15 8.78 -13.48 4.87
C PHE A 15 9.31 -13.55 3.42
N HIS A 16 8.44 -13.30 2.45
CA HIS A 16 8.81 -13.36 1.03
C HIS A 16 9.76 -12.24 0.63
N LEU A 17 9.60 -11.05 1.21
CA LEU A 17 10.51 -9.94 0.97
C LEU A 17 11.95 -10.26 1.38
N LEU A 18 12.14 -10.87 2.56
CA LEU A 18 13.46 -11.28 3.04
C LEU A 18 14.07 -12.39 2.16
N ARG A 19 13.27 -13.38 1.75
CA ARG A 19 13.70 -14.44 0.83
C ARG A 19 14.09 -13.87 -0.53
N ARG A 20 13.26 -12.97 -1.07
CA ARG A 20 13.51 -12.26 -2.33
C ARG A 20 14.85 -11.53 -2.29
N GLN A 21 15.18 -10.89 -1.17
CA GLN A 21 16.46 -10.21 -1.00
C GLN A 21 17.65 -11.17 -1.07
N MET A 22 17.51 -12.40 -0.56
CA MET A 22 18.59 -13.39 -0.59
C MET A 22 18.72 -14.14 -1.91
N HIS A 23 17.62 -14.38 -2.61
CA HIS A 23 17.60 -15.15 -3.85
C HIS A 23 17.79 -14.30 -5.11
N ARG A 24 17.79 -12.96 -5.00
CA ARG A 24 18.01 -12.07 -6.15
C ARG A 24 19.44 -12.16 -6.66
N THR A 25 19.59 -12.16 -7.98
CA THR A 25 20.88 -12.13 -8.68
C THR A 25 21.61 -10.80 -8.53
N THR A 26 20.87 -9.70 -8.41
CA THR A 26 21.42 -8.35 -8.20
C THR A 26 21.16 -7.90 -6.77
N GLN A 27 22.23 -7.68 -6.00
CA GLN A 27 22.14 -7.16 -4.65
C GLN A 27 21.93 -5.64 -4.68
N ARG A 28 20.78 -5.19 -4.19
CA ARG A 28 20.49 -3.77 -3.95
C ARG A 28 20.09 -3.60 -2.48
N PRO A 29 20.47 -2.50 -1.81
CA PRO A 29 20.03 -2.25 -0.45
C PRO A 29 18.50 -2.30 -0.34
N LEU A 30 18.01 -2.99 0.70
CA LEU A 30 16.60 -3.08 1.03
C LEU A 30 16.35 -2.30 2.32
N ILE A 31 15.52 -1.26 2.22
CA ILE A 31 15.03 -0.46 3.34
C ILE A 31 13.62 -0.96 3.66
N ILE A 32 13.41 -1.43 4.89
CA ILE A 32 12.11 -1.92 5.36
C ILE A 32 11.64 -1.04 6.51
N PHE A 33 10.45 -0.46 6.36
CA PHE A 33 9.74 0.17 7.47
C PHE A 33 9.10 -0.93 8.32
N ALA A 34 9.86 -1.44 9.30
CA ALA A 34 9.40 -2.56 10.13
C ALA A 34 8.22 -2.15 11.03
N PRO A 35 7.13 -2.94 11.07
CA PRO A 35 5.98 -2.62 11.90
C PRO A 35 6.33 -2.75 13.38
N LYS A 36 5.82 -1.84 14.21
CA LYS A 36 5.92 -1.93 15.68
C LYS A 36 4.66 -2.56 16.29
N SER A 37 3.52 -1.90 16.12
CA SER A 37 2.22 -2.36 16.60
C SER A 37 1.72 -3.61 15.84
N GLY A 38 2.10 -3.76 14.58
CA GLY A 38 1.75 -4.91 13.74
C GLY A 38 2.24 -6.25 14.28
N LEU A 39 3.31 -6.29 15.08
CA LEU A 39 3.91 -7.53 15.58
C LEU A 39 2.95 -8.39 16.44
N ARG A 40 1.94 -7.77 17.06
CA ARG A 40 0.94 -8.48 17.90
C ARG A 40 -0.47 -8.43 17.31
N SER A 41 -0.66 -7.72 16.20
CA SER A 41 -1.98 -7.53 15.60
C SER A 41 -2.44 -8.78 14.88
N LYS A 42 -3.73 -9.12 15.02
CA LYS A 42 -4.35 -10.20 14.24
C LYS A 42 -4.38 -9.88 12.74
N ALA A 43 -4.46 -8.59 12.38
CA ALA A 43 -4.55 -8.14 11.00
C ALA A 43 -3.28 -8.41 10.17
N TYR A 44 -2.14 -8.63 10.82
CA TYR A 44 -0.86 -8.95 10.17
C TYR A 44 -0.62 -10.45 10.02
N ARG A 45 -1.50 -11.31 10.56
CA ARG A 45 -1.31 -12.76 10.49
C ARG A 45 -1.59 -13.25 9.07
N SER A 46 -0.77 -14.19 8.62
CA SER A 46 -0.98 -14.90 7.36
C SER A 46 -1.24 -16.39 7.64
N PRO A 47 -2.11 -17.05 6.87
CA PRO A 47 -2.22 -18.50 6.86
C PRO A 47 -0.93 -19.15 6.33
N VAL A 48 -0.68 -20.40 6.72
CA VAL A 48 0.54 -21.13 6.34
C VAL A 48 0.69 -21.25 4.81
N SER A 49 -0.40 -21.40 4.07
CA SER A 49 -0.39 -21.51 2.60
C SER A 49 0.23 -20.29 1.92
N GLU A 50 0.02 -19.07 2.46
CA GLU A 50 0.63 -17.86 1.90
C GLU A 50 2.16 -17.88 2.00
N PHE A 51 2.75 -18.63 2.93
CA PHE A 51 4.22 -18.78 3.05
C PHE A 51 4.79 -19.85 2.11
N ILE A 52 4.00 -20.87 1.78
CA ILE A 52 4.45 -22.02 0.98
C ILE A 52 4.25 -21.75 -0.51
N ASP A 53 3.07 -21.27 -0.88
CA ASP A 53 2.63 -21.16 -2.27
C ASP A 53 2.66 -19.71 -2.79
N GLY A 54 2.86 -18.75 -1.88
CA GLY A 54 2.87 -17.32 -2.20
C GLY A 54 4.24 -16.78 -2.61
N GLU A 55 4.25 -15.50 -2.92
CA GLU A 55 5.44 -14.70 -3.19
C GLU A 55 5.24 -13.25 -2.70
N PHE A 56 6.28 -12.43 -2.79
CA PHE A 56 6.16 -11.01 -2.44
C PHE A 56 5.36 -10.29 -3.53
N GLN A 57 4.24 -9.72 -3.15
CA GLN A 57 3.43 -8.85 -4.01
C GLN A 57 3.81 -7.39 -3.78
N GLU A 58 4.06 -6.63 -4.84
CA GLU A 58 4.43 -5.21 -4.72
C GLU A 58 3.26 -4.32 -4.29
N LEU A 59 2.03 -4.77 -4.59
CA LEU A 59 0.77 -4.24 -4.11
C LEU A 59 -0.13 -5.41 -3.72
N LEU A 60 -0.71 -5.36 -2.53
CA LEU A 60 -1.76 -6.29 -2.13
C LEU A 60 -3.14 -5.66 -2.40
N PRO A 61 -3.98 -6.31 -3.21
CA PRO A 61 -5.37 -5.90 -3.40
C PRO A 61 -6.20 -5.84 -2.12
N ASP A 62 -7.39 -5.24 -2.19
CA ASP A 62 -8.38 -5.38 -1.12
C ASP A 62 -8.80 -6.87 -0.98
N PRO A 63 -8.62 -7.50 0.20
CA PRO A 63 -8.91 -8.93 0.39
C PRO A 63 -10.40 -9.24 0.43
N MET A 64 -11.26 -8.23 0.59
CA MET A 64 -12.71 -8.43 0.61
C MET A 64 -13.26 -8.54 -0.82
N ASN A 65 -14.32 -9.34 -0.99
CA ASN A 65 -15.15 -9.32 -2.20
C ASN A 65 -15.95 -8.01 -2.26
N VAL A 66 -15.26 -6.89 -2.44
CA VAL A 66 -15.88 -5.62 -2.79
C VAL A 66 -16.65 -5.80 -4.09
N ASN A 67 -17.85 -5.23 -4.17
CA ASN A 67 -18.55 -5.17 -5.44
C ASN A 67 -17.77 -4.22 -6.36
N GLU A 68 -17.02 -4.80 -7.29
CA GLU A 68 -16.10 -4.09 -8.18
C GLU A 68 -16.80 -2.98 -8.97
N THR A 69 -18.06 -3.18 -9.35
CA THR A 69 -18.86 -2.15 -10.04
C THR A 69 -19.37 -1.04 -9.12
N ALA A 70 -19.45 -1.27 -7.81
CA ALA A 70 -19.85 -0.23 -6.85
C ALA A 70 -18.68 0.66 -6.43
N VAL A 71 -17.43 0.21 -6.61
CA VAL A 71 -16.24 0.98 -6.19
C VAL A 71 -16.06 2.21 -7.07
N THR A 72 -16.19 3.39 -6.48
CA THR A 72 -15.94 4.68 -7.15
C THR A 72 -14.59 5.29 -6.79
N ARG A 73 -13.94 4.77 -5.74
CA ARG A 73 -12.66 5.25 -5.20
C ARG A 73 -11.75 4.08 -4.82
N LEU A 74 -10.50 4.14 -5.28
CA LEU A 74 -9.43 3.28 -4.80
C LEU A 74 -8.55 4.05 -3.81
N VAL A 75 -8.46 3.54 -2.57
CA VAL A 75 -7.52 4.03 -1.57
C VAL A 75 -6.24 3.21 -1.65
N LEU A 76 -5.13 3.87 -1.96
CA LEU A 76 -3.78 3.34 -1.87
C LEU A 76 -3.17 3.81 -0.55
N ALA A 77 -2.62 2.87 0.21
CA ALA A 77 -1.94 3.16 1.46
C ALA A 77 -0.80 2.19 1.72
N SER A 78 0.12 2.53 2.62
CA SER A 78 1.26 1.69 2.96
C SER A 78 1.36 1.52 4.47
N GLY A 79 1.73 0.34 4.94
CA GLY A 79 1.92 0.07 6.37
C GLY A 79 0.61 -0.05 7.14
N LYS A 80 0.65 0.30 8.44
CA LYS A 80 -0.43 0.03 9.40
C LYS A 80 -1.77 0.66 9.02
N VAL A 81 -1.74 1.87 8.45
CA VAL A 81 -2.96 2.63 8.10
C VAL A 81 -3.85 1.89 7.08
N VAL A 82 -3.30 0.94 6.32
CA VAL A 82 -4.08 0.05 5.43
C VAL A 82 -5.14 -0.71 6.21
N HIS A 83 -4.75 -1.30 7.34
CA HIS A 83 -5.65 -2.11 8.16
C HIS A 83 -6.72 -1.25 8.84
N GLU A 84 -6.32 -0.07 9.33
CA GLU A 84 -7.25 0.90 9.95
C GLU A 84 -8.27 1.44 8.95
N ALA A 85 -7.83 1.71 7.71
CA ALA A 85 -8.71 2.16 6.64
C ALA A 85 -9.71 1.09 6.21
N ARG A 86 -9.28 -0.18 6.12
CA ARG A 86 -10.16 -1.32 5.83
C ARG A 86 -11.22 -1.51 6.92
N GLU A 87 -10.80 -1.52 8.19
CA GLU A 87 -11.71 -1.65 9.33
C GLU A 87 -12.75 -0.53 9.35
N GLN A 88 -12.31 0.73 9.14
CA GLN A 88 -13.22 1.86 9.10
C GLN A 88 -14.17 1.81 7.90
N ARG A 89 -13.69 1.41 6.71
CA ARG A 89 -14.50 1.21 5.49
C ARG A 89 -15.62 0.21 5.76
N ASP A 90 -15.29 -0.94 6.32
CA ASP A 90 -16.23 -2.02 6.63
C ASP A 90 -17.29 -1.55 7.62
N LYS A 91 -16.87 -0.81 8.66
CA LYS A 91 -17.77 -0.27 9.68
C LYS A 91 -18.80 0.71 9.12
N VAL A 92 -18.45 1.52 8.12
CA VAL A 92 -19.36 2.51 7.53
C VAL A 92 -20.03 2.04 6.23
N GLY A 93 -19.66 0.86 5.71
CA GLY A 93 -20.19 0.33 4.45
C GLY A 93 -19.86 1.19 3.23
N ALA A 94 -18.70 1.84 3.20
CA ALA A 94 -18.33 2.74 2.12
C ALA A 94 -17.98 1.98 0.82
N ALA A 95 -18.44 2.50 -0.32
CA ALA A 95 -18.19 1.96 -1.65
C ALA A 95 -16.79 2.32 -2.18
N MET A 96 -15.75 1.89 -1.45
CA MET A 96 -14.34 2.09 -1.81
C MET A 96 -13.54 0.82 -1.55
N ALA A 97 -12.50 0.62 -2.35
CA ALA A 97 -11.50 -0.44 -2.14
C ALA A 97 -10.26 0.14 -1.45
N VAL A 98 -9.58 -0.65 -0.63
CA VAL A 98 -8.33 -0.28 0.03
C VAL A 98 -7.23 -1.28 -0.29
N ALA A 99 -6.27 -0.87 -1.12
CA ALA A 99 -5.12 -1.66 -1.51
C ALA A 99 -3.85 -1.23 -0.76
N ALA A 100 -3.01 -2.20 -0.41
CA ALA A 100 -1.75 -1.99 0.29
C ALA A 100 -0.61 -1.87 -0.71
N VAL A 101 0.07 -0.73 -0.76
CA VAL A 101 1.32 -0.57 -1.51
C VAL A 101 2.47 -1.05 -0.63
N GLU A 102 2.98 -2.23 -0.96
CA GLU A 102 4.00 -2.95 -0.18
C GLU A 102 5.41 -2.51 -0.57
N GLN A 103 5.59 -2.13 -1.84
CA GLN A 103 6.83 -1.59 -2.38
C GLN A 103 6.64 -0.13 -2.79
N LEU A 104 7.35 0.78 -2.12
CA LEU A 104 7.32 2.22 -2.38
C LEU A 104 8.38 2.65 -3.41
N TYR A 105 9.47 1.89 -3.50
CA TYR A 105 10.50 2.07 -4.52
C TYR A 105 11.18 0.74 -4.87
N PRO A 106 11.39 0.42 -6.15
CA PRO A 106 10.81 1.07 -7.33
C PRO A 106 9.27 1.05 -7.29
N TRP A 107 8.63 2.05 -7.90
CA TRP A 107 7.18 2.19 -7.87
C TRP A 107 6.49 1.10 -8.71
N PRO A 108 5.47 0.40 -8.19
CA PRO A 108 4.87 -0.76 -8.84
C PRO A 108 3.78 -0.35 -9.84
N TYR A 109 4.17 0.24 -10.96
CA TYR A 109 3.24 0.74 -11.98
C TYR A 109 2.24 -0.32 -12.46
N GLU A 110 2.74 -1.51 -12.79
CA GLU A 110 1.90 -2.60 -13.32
C GLU A 110 0.87 -3.08 -12.29
N ALA A 111 1.29 -3.26 -11.04
CA ALA A 111 0.39 -3.72 -9.99
C ALA A 111 -0.69 -2.68 -9.64
N VAL A 112 -0.35 -1.38 -9.64
CA VAL A 112 -1.32 -0.29 -9.44
C VAL A 112 -2.31 -0.22 -10.61
N ALA A 113 -1.83 -0.30 -11.85
CA ALA A 113 -2.69 -0.31 -13.02
C ALA A 113 -3.62 -1.53 -13.05
N ALA A 114 -3.12 -2.71 -12.70
CA ALA A 114 -3.90 -3.93 -12.60
C ALA A 114 -5.03 -3.80 -11.56
N GLU A 115 -4.73 -3.27 -10.37
CA GLU A 115 -5.75 -3.07 -9.33
C GLU A 115 -6.81 -2.05 -9.76
N LEU A 116 -6.41 -0.94 -10.39
CA LEU A 116 -7.35 0.05 -10.92
C LEU A 116 -8.29 -0.56 -11.98
N SER A 117 -7.77 -1.43 -12.84
CA SER A 117 -8.54 -2.05 -13.93
C SER A 117 -9.69 -2.95 -13.43
N ARG A 118 -9.62 -3.42 -12.18
CA ARG A 118 -10.69 -4.19 -11.55
C ARG A 118 -11.94 -3.35 -11.28
N PHE A 119 -11.81 -2.03 -11.18
CA PHE A 119 -12.90 -1.15 -10.75
C PHE A 119 -13.35 -0.22 -11.90
N PRO A 120 -14.27 -0.68 -12.79
CA PRO A 120 -14.63 0.07 -14.01
C PRO A 120 -15.29 1.43 -13.73
N ASN A 121 -15.92 1.59 -12.56
CA ASN A 121 -16.57 2.82 -12.14
C ASN A 121 -15.69 3.69 -11.23
N CYS A 122 -14.44 3.29 -10.98
CA CYS A 122 -13.50 4.08 -10.21
C CYS A 122 -13.15 5.37 -10.96
N LYS A 123 -13.23 6.51 -10.27
CA LYS A 123 -12.87 7.83 -10.80
C LYS A 123 -11.84 8.55 -9.93
N GLU A 124 -11.58 8.04 -8.74
CA GLU A 124 -10.74 8.71 -7.75
C GLU A 124 -9.69 7.74 -7.19
N ILE A 125 -8.44 8.19 -7.16
CA ILE A 125 -7.34 7.56 -6.44
C ILE A 125 -7.02 8.42 -5.23
N VAL A 126 -7.08 7.81 -4.04
CA VAL A 126 -6.68 8.46 -2.81
C VAL A 126 -5.41 7.82 -2.28
N TRP A 127 -4.35 8.61 -2.11
CA TRP A 127 -3.21 8.21 -1.28
C TRP A 127 -3.49 8.56 0.18
N LEU A 128 -3.57 7.54 1.03
CA LEU A 128 -3.74 7.69 2.47
C LEU A 128 -2.44 7.38 3.21
N GLN A 129 -2.02 8.29 4.09
CA GLN A 129 -0.86 8.10 4.94
C GLN A 129 -1.08 8.67 6.35
N GLU A 130 -0.45 8.05 7.36
CA GLU A 130 -0.51 8.54 8.75
C GLU A 130 0.55 9.62 9.02
N GLU A 131 1.56 9.72 8.15
CA GLU A 131 2.61 10.72 8.19
C GLU A 131 2.09 12.11 7.77
N PRO A 132 2.69 13.19 8.31
CA PRO A 132 2.48 14.56 7.83
C PRO A 132 2.68 14.73 6.32
N GLU A 133 2.04 15.74 5.73
CA GLU A 133 2.13 16.07 4.29
C GLU A 133 3.56 16.16 3.74
N ASN A 134 4.45 16.79 4.50
CA ASN A 134 5.86 17.00 4.16
C ASN A 134 6.72 15.74 4.41
N MET A 135 6.13 14.69 4.98
CA MET A 135 6.77 13.42 5.32
C MET A 135 6.10 12.25 4.58
N GLY A 136 6.57 11.04 4.90
CA GLY A 136 6.03 9.81 4.32
C GLY A 136 6.29 9.71 2.81
N PRO A 137 5.61 8.76 2.15
CA PRO A 137 5.93 8.43 0.77
C PRO A 137 5.39 9.44 -0.26
N TRP A 138 4.35 10.23 0.10
CA TRP A 138 3.62 11.07 -0.85
C TRP A 138 4.52 11.89 -1.77
N ASN A 139 5.45 12.67 -1.22
CA ASN A 139 6.30 13.55 -2.04
C ASN A 139 7.25 12.78 -2.96
N GLY A 140 7.59 11.54 -2.61
CA GLY A 140 8.37 10.64 -3.45
C GLY A 140 7.53 10.02 -4.57
N ILE A 141 6.27 9.70 -4.33
CA ILE A 141 5.46 8.91 -5.27
C ILE A 141 4.49 9.75 -6.11
N LYS A 142 4.08 10.94 -5.66
CA LYS A 142 3.00 11.73 -6.29
C LYS A 142 3.25 11.97 -7.78
N GLY A 143 4.48 12.34 -8.16
CA GLY A 143 4.82 12.55 -9.57
C GLY A 143 4.59 11.30 -10.43
N ARG A 144 4.96 10.13 -9.93
CA ARG A 144 4.77 8.83 -10.61
C ARG A 144 3.29 8.49 -10.75
N LEU A 145 2.50 8.77 -9.71
CA LEU A 145 1.07 8.52 -9.72
C LEU A 145 0.34 9.45 -10.69
N PHE A 146 0.66 10.75 -10.69
CA PHE A 146 0.08 11.73 -11.61
C PHE A 146 0.51 11.48 -13.06
N GLU A 147 1.77 11.15 -13.32
CA GLU A 147 2.25 10.86 -14.66
C GLU A 147 1.56 9.63 -15.27
N ALA A 148 1.31 8.60 -14.47
CA ALA A 148 0.67 7.37 -14.95
C ALA A 148 -0.87 7.47 -15.05
N HIS A 149 -1.52 8.27 -14.19
CA HIS A 149 -2.98 8.18 -13.98
C HIS A 149 -3.72 9.52 -13.93
N GLY A 150 -3.02 10.65 -13.94
CA GLY A 150 -3.61 11.98 -13.71
C GLY A 150 -4.60 12.44 -14.79
N ASP A 151 -4.48 11.93 -16.00
CA ASP A 151 -5.43 12.24 -17.09
C ASP A 151 -6.72 11.42 -17.01
N SER A 152 -6.72 10.33 -16.24
CA SER A 152 -7.84 9.36 -16.17
C SER A 152 -8.57 9.37 -14.84
N TYR A 153 -7.89 9.77 -13.75
CA TYR A 153 -8.41 9.72 -12.40
C TYR A 153 -8.17 11.02 -11.66
N GLU A 154 -9.12 11.41 -10.82
CA GLU A 154 -8.87 12.42 -9.81
C GLU A 154 -7.94 11.85 -8.74
N ILE A 155 -6.81 12.51 -8.46
CA ILE A 155 -5.82 12.04 -7.48
C ILE A 155 -5.80 12.98 -6.28
N ARG A 156 -6.03 12.43 -5.09
CA ARG A 156 -6.00 13.17 -3.82
C ARG A 156 -5.07 12.53 -2.80
N ARG A 157 -4.55 13.34 -1.89
CA ARG A 157 -3.86 12.89 -0.68
C ARG A 157 -4.74 13.14 0.53
N ILE A 158 -4.81 12.16 1.42
CA ILE A 158 -5.30 12.33 2.79
C ILE A 158 -4.13 12.01 3.74
N SER A 159 -3.75 12.97 4.55
CA SER A 159 -2.62 12.87 5.48
C SER A 159 -2.84 13.76 6.71
N ARG A 160 -1.95 13.65 7.70
CA ARG A 160 -1.83 14.69 8.72
C ARG A 160 -1.33 16.00 8.09
N SER A 161 -1.66 17.13 8.71
CA SER A 161 -1.14 18.45 8.31
C SER A 161 0.39 18.50 8.44
N ASP A 162 1.02 19.39 7.68
CA ASP A 162 2.46 19.66 7.78
C ASP A 162 2.86 20.00 9.22
N ALA A 163 3.94 19.39 9.69
CA ALA A 163 4.52 19.64 11.00
C ALA A 163 6.06 19.51 10.91
N GLY A 164 6.77 20.30 11.72
CA GLY A 164 8.22 20.16 11.90
C GLY A 164 8.62 18.94 12.74
N SER A 165 7.69 18.39 13.53
CA SER A 165 7.87 17.14 14.29
C SER A 165 7.20 15.96 13.58
N PRO A 166 7.80 14.76 13.54
CA PRO A 166 7.18 13.58 12.93
C PRO A 166 5.87 13.12 13.58
N ALA A 167 5.70 13.39 14.87
CA ALA A 167 4.48 13.11 15.62
C ALA A 167 4.27 14.16 16.73
N THR A 168 3.02 14.38 17.12
CA THR A 168 2.70 15.10 18.36
C THR A 168 3.13 14.25 19.56
N GLY A 169 3.71 14.90 20.58
CA GLY A 169 4.15 14.24 21.82
C GLY A 169 3.01 13.77 22.70
#